data_AF-A0A7Y0S5U8-F1
#
_entry.id   AF-A0A7Y0S5U8-F1
#
_cell.length_a   1.000
_cell.length_b   1.000
_cell.length_c   1.000
_cell.angle_alpha   90.00
_cell.angle_beta   90.00
_cell.angle_gamma   90.00
#
_symmetry.space_group_name_H-M   'P 1'
#
loop_
_entity.id
_entity.type
_entity.pdbx_description
1 polymer ?
#
loop_
_entity_poly.entity_id
_entity_poly.type
_entity_poly.pdbx_seq_one_letter_code
_entity_poly.pdbx_strand_id
1 'polypeptide(L)' 'FAYAVHTDVGNSCVGARVDRNPYPLSKALKNGQTVEIISAPGARPNAAWLNYVVTSRARTKIRQVLKTMRREESITL' A
#
# COMPACT_ATOMS: atom_id res chain seq x y z
N PHE A 1 2.68 -6.97 1.21
CA PHE A 1 3.87 -7.38 0.44
C PHE A 1 4.63 -6.18 -0.14
N ALA A 2 3.99 -5.29 -0.90
CA ALA A 2 4.64 -4.11 -1.51
C ALA A 2 5.61 -3.32 -0.60
N TYR A 3 5.22 -2.98 0.63
CA TYR A 3 6.08 -2.29 1.61
C TYR A 3 7.30 -3.09 2.12
N ALA A 4 7.30 -4.41 1.96
CA ALA A 4 8.46 -5.24 2.26
C ALA A 4 9.50 -5.17 1.13
N VAL A 5 9.04 -5.00 -0.13
CA VAL A 5 9.89 -4.79 -1.30
C VAL A 5 10.51 -3.40 -1.25
N HIS A 6 9.68 -2.34 -1.21
CA HIS A 6 10.15 -0.97 -1.06
C HIS A 6 9.04 -0.05 -0.55
N THR A 7 9.40 1.07 0.09
CA THR A 7 8.41 2.05 0.56
C THR A 7 7.69 2.70 -0.64
N ASP A 8 8.41 3.05 -1.70
CA ASP A 8 7.83 3.71 -2.88
C ASP A 8 6.91 2.78 -3.68
N VAL A 9 7.25 1.49 -3.76
CA VAL A 9 6.37 0.46 -4.34
C VAL A 9 5.10 0.32 -3.50
N GLY A 10 5.22 0.36 -2.16
CA GLY A 10 4.07 0.39 -1.27
C GLY A 10 3.19 1.64 -1.42
N ASN A 11 3.81 2.81 -1.60
CA ASN A 11 3.11 4.08 -1.71
C ASN A 11 2.38 4.25 -3.04
N SER A 12 2.97 3.76 -4.12
CA SER A 12 2.42 3.82 -5.49
C SER A 12 1.52 2.64 -5.85
N CYS A 13 1.31 1.69 -4.94
CA CYS A 13 0.50 0.49 -5.16
C CYS A 13 -0.98 0.85 -5.41
N VAL A 14 -1.54 0.35 -6.51
CA VAL A 14 -2.96 0.49 -6.86
C VAL A 14 -3.69 -0.85 -6.91
N GLY A 15 -2.97 -1.96 -6.98
CA GLY A 15 -3.53 -3.29 -7.04
C GLY A 15 -2.48 -4.39 -6.94
N ALA A 16 -2.93 -5.63 -6.95
CA ALA A 16 -2.04 -6.79 -7.00
C ALA A 16 -2.64 -7.89 -7.88
N ARG A 17 -1.76 -8.67 -8.50
CA ARG A 17 -2.10 -9.99 -9.05
C ARG A 17 -1.35 -11.04 -8.26
N VAL A 18 -1.99 -12.17 -8.04
CA VAL A 18 -1.38 -13.32 -7.38
C VAL A 18 -1.63 -14.52 -8.27
N ASP A 19 -0.56 -15.24 -8.59
CA ASP A 19 -0.58 -16.37 -9.52
C ASP A 19 -1.28 -15.99 -10.84
N ARG A 20 -0.91 -14.82 -11.39
CA ARG A 20 -1.44 -14.20 -12.62
C ARG A 20 -2.92 -13.79 -12.59
N ASN A 21 -3.62 -13.93 -11.46
CA ASN A 21 -5.02 -13.56 -11.33
C ASN A 21 -5.21 -12.28 -10.51
N PRO A 22 -6.22 -11.43 -10.80
CA PRO A 22 -6.55 -10.28 -9.97
C PRO A 22 -6.77 -10.70 -8.51
N TYR A 23 -6.18 -9.95 -7.58
CA TYR A 23 -6.18 -10.32 -6.17
C TYR A 23 -6.56 -9.14 -5.27
N PRO A 24 -7.58 -9.27 -4.41
CA PRO A 24 -7.97 -8.20 -3.50
C PRO A 24 -6.84 -7.86 -2.52
N LEU A 25 -6.52 -6.57 -2.36
CA LEU A 25 -5.47 -6.11 -1.44
C LEU A 25 -5.73 -6.45 0.03
N SER A 26 -7.00 -6.67 0.39
CA SER A 26 -7.44 -7.07 1.74
C SER A 26 -7.27 -8.56 2.03
N LYS A 27 -7.06 -9.39 1.00
CA LYS A 27 -6.95 -10.84 1.16
C LYS A 27 -5.53 -11.22 1.58
N ALA A 28 -5.40 -12.15 2.52
CA ALA A 28 -4.12 -12.60 3.03
C ALA A 28 -3.42 -13.56 2.04
N LEU A 29 -2.13 -13.30 1.79
CA LEU A 29 -1.28 -14.14 0.94
C LEU A 29 -1.00 -15.50 1.58
N LYS A 30 -0.79 -16.51 0.74
CA LYS A 30 -0.31 -17.85 1.12
C LYS A 30 1.16 -18.00 0.75
N ASN A 31 1.84 -18.94 1.40
CA ASN A 31 3.22 -19.28 1.05
C ASN A 31 3.31 -19.88 -0.37
N GLY A 32 4.41 -19.63 -1.07
CA GLY A 32 4.68 -20.14 -2.42
C GLY A 32 3.96 -19.43 -3.56
N GLN A 33 3.18 -18.37 -3.29
CA GLN A 33 2.47 -17.63 -4.34
C GLN A 33 3.38 -16.61 -5.04
N THR A 34 3.22 -16.49 -6.36
CA THR A 34 3.87 -15.40 -7.12
C THR A 34 3.02 -14.14 -7.01
N VAL A 35 3.61 -13.05 -6.53
CA VAL A 35 2.91 -11.78 -6.31
C VAL A 35 3.44 -10.71 -7.26
N GLU A 36 2.55 -10.14 -8.06
CA GLU A 36 2.81 -8.99 -8.90
C GLU A 36 2.13 -7.76 -8.29
N ILE A 37 2.88 -6.69 -8.06
CA ILE A 37 2.35 -5.42 -7.57
C ILE A 37 2.08 -4.52 -8.77
N ILE A 38 0.86 -4.00 -8.84
CA ILE A 38 0.47 -3.01 -9.84
C ILE A 38 0.66 -1.64 -9.19
N SER A 39 1.53 -0.82 -9.75
CA SER A 39 1.80 0.55 -9.30
C SER A 39 1.42 1.59 -10.36
N ALA A 40 1.03 2.78 -9.92
CA ALA A 40 0.78 3.92 -10.81
C ALA A 40 1.53 5.17 -10.34
N PRO A 41 2.07 5.99 -11.25
CA PRO A 41 2.62 7.30 -10.90
C PRO A 41 1.58 8.18 -10.22
N GLY A 42 1.97 8.89 -9.16
CA GLY A 42 1.07 9.77 -8.42
C GLY A 42 0.07 9.06 -7.50
N ALA A 43 0.00 7.72 -7.51
CA ALA A 43 -0.79 6.99 -6.54
C ALA A 43 -0.26 7.21 -5.12
N ARG A 44 -1.19 7.27 -4.16
CA ARG A 44 -0.90 7.48 -2.75
C ARG A 44 -1.65 6.46 -1.88
N PRO A 45 -1.13 6.12 -0.68
CA PRO A 45 -1.83 5.25 0.26
C PRO A 45 -3.19 5.80 0.65
N ASN A 46 -4.17 4.91 0.80
CA ASN A 46 -5.50 5.22 1.32
C ASN A 46 -5.61 4.81 2.81
N ALA A 47 -6.27 5.63 3.63
CA ALA A 47 -6.58 5.33 5.03
C ALA A 47 -7.30 3.98 5.22
N ALA A 48 -8.16 3.58 4.28
CA ALA A 48 -8.88 2.30 4.31
C ALA A 48 -7.93 1.08 4.36
N TRP A 49 -6.69 1.21 3.90
CA TRP A 49 -5.70 0.12 3.96
C TRP A 49 -5.35 -0.27 5.39
N LEU A 50 -5.45 0.65 6.35
CA LEU A 50 -5.16 0.38 7.77
C LEU A 50 -6.09 -0.66 8.40
N ASN A 51 -7.24 -0.94 7.76
CA ASN A 51 -8.22 -1.94 8.19
C ASN A 51 -7.75 -3.38 7.94
N TYR A 52 -6.87 -3.61 6.95
CA TYR A 52 -6.46 -4.96 6.56
C TYR A 52 -4.94 -5.15 6.46
N VAL A 53 -4.13 -4.08 6.55
CA VAL A 53 -2.68 -4.22 6.58
C VAL A 53 -2.23 -4.80 7.94
N VAL A 54 -1.47 -5.90 7.86
CA VAL A 54 -1.07 -6.68 9.05
C VAL A 54 0.34 -6.37 9.55
N THR A 55 1.27 -5.92 8.70
CA THR A 55 2.66 -5.73 9.11
C THR A 55 2.89 -4.36 9.75
N SER A 56 3.62 -4.33 10.88
CA SER A 56 3.92 -3.10 11.63
C SER A 56 4.63 -2.05 10.75
N ARG A 57 5.63 -2.48 9.96
CA ARG A 57 6.36 -1.62 9.02
C ARG A 57 5.43 -0.92 8.02
N ALA A 58 4.49 -1.67 7.41
CA ALA A 58 3.55 -1.08 6.46
C ALA A 58 2.58 -0.10 7.17
N ARG A 59 2.05 -0.47 8.34
CA ARG A 59 1.17 0.40 9.15
C ARG A 59 1.84 1.74 9.45
N THR A 60 3.09 1.71 9.90
CA THR A 60 3.86 2.91 10.25
C THR A 60 4.08 3.79 9.02
N LYS A 61 4.50 3.22 7.88
CA LYS A 61 4.74 3.99 6.65
C LYS A 61 3.46 4.60 6.08
N ILE A 62 2.36 3.85 6.04
CA ILE A 62 1.06 4.36 5.60
C ILE A 62 0.63 5.54 6.49
N ARG A 63 0.70 5.41 7.82
CA ARG A 63 0.34 6.49 8.75
C ARG A 63 1.22 7.73 8.57
N GLN A 64 2.52 7.54 8.35
CA GLN A 64 3.45 8.64 8.10
C GLN A 64 3.03 9.43 6.87
N VAL A 65 2.78 8.76 5.74
CA VAL A 65 2.36 9.42 4.49
C VAL A 65 1.02 10.13 4.67
N LEU A 66 0.02 9.49 5.26
CA LEU A 66 -1.29 10.10 5.51
C LEU A 66 -1.19 11.34 6.41
N LYS A 67 -0.29 11.34 7.41
CA LYS A 67 -0.07 12.51 8.27
C LYS A 67 0.58 13.65 7.49
N THR A 68 1.57 13.36 6.65
CA THR A 68 2.22 14.36 5.80
C THR A 68 1.23 14.97 4.82
N MET A 69 0.39 14.15 4.16
CA MET A 69 -0.63 14.63 3.22
C MET A 69 -1.62 15.60 3.89
N ARG A 70 -2.17 15.25 5.06
CA ARG A 70 -3.08 16.15 5.78
C ARG A 70 -2.41 17.46 6.19
N ARG A 71 -1.11 17.42 6.50
CA ARG A 71 -0.34 18.62 6.83
C ARG A 71 -0.15 19.50 5.61
N GLU A 72 0.18 18.92 4.45
CA GLU A 72 0.30 19.63 3.17
C GLU A 72 -1.04 20.31 2.80
N GLU A 73 -2.15 19.58 2.88
CA GLU A 73 -3.50 20.09 2.63
C GLU A 73 -3.85 21.26 3.54
N SER A 74 -3.53 21.17 4.84
CA SER A 74 -3.81 22.22 5.83
C SER A 74 -2.94 23.48 5.68
N ILE A 75 -1.78 23.40 5.02
CA ILE A 75 -0.91 24.57 4.77
C ILE A 75 -1.33 25.30 3.48
N THR A 76 -2.02 24.59 2.57
CA THR A 76 -2.40 25.11 1.24
C THR A 76 -3.75 25.84 1.26
N LEU A 77 -4.52 25.70 2.34
CA LEU A 77 -5.79 26.39 2.61
C LEU A 77 -5.57 27.65 3.46
#